data_AF-A0A5R9FLV8-F1
#
_entry.id   AF-A0A5R9FLV8-F1
#
_cell.length_a   1.000
_cell.length_b   1.000
_cell.length_c   1.000
_cell.angle_alpha   90.00
_cell.angle_beta   90.00
_cell.angle_gamma   90.00
#
_symmetry.space_group_name_H-M   'P 1'
#
loop_
_entity.id
_entity.type
_entity.pdbx_description
1 polymer ?
#
loop_
_entity_poly.entity_id
_entity_poly.type
_entity_poly.pdbx_seq_one_letter_code
_entity_poly.pdbx_strand_id
1 'polypeptide(L)' 'MAGRLRHAELDRESAGWGTRGELEYHPVRPDLVAEFQADTAIDAGLYRRPVRFLRLRDDLTVQQVAPFGI' A
#
# COMPACT_ATOMS: atom_id res chain seq x y z
N MET A 1 6.78 -14.64 24.41
CA MET A 1 7.07 -13.19 24.35
C MET A 1 6.38 -12.62 23.11
N ALA A 2 5.11 -12.25 23.22
CA ALA A 2 4.33 -11.73 22.09
C ALA A 2 4.55 -10.21 22.00
N GLY A 3 5.29 -9.77 20.99
CA GLY A 3 5.52 -8.36 20.70
C GLY A 3 4.22 -7.69 20.28
N ARG A 4 3.77 -6.72 21.07
CA ARG A 4 2.64 -5.83 20.77
C ARG A 4 2.94 -5.10 19.46
N LEU A 5 2.39 -5.59 18.35
CA LEU A 5 2.37 -4.86 17.10
C LEU A 5 1.54 -3.61 17.34
N ARG A 6 2.21 -2.46 17.35
CA ARG A 6 1.57 -1.16 17.48
C ARG A 6 0.63 -1.06 16.28
N HIS A 7 -0.66 -0.82 16.57
CA HIS A 7 -1.62 -0.38 15.57
C HIS A 7 -0.91 0.65 14.71
N ALA A 8 -0.67 0.31 13.44
CA ALA A 8 -0.21 1.30 12.49
C ALA A 8 -1.36 2.29 12.42
N GLU A 9 -1.23 3.40 13.14
CA GLU A 9 -2.06 4.58 12.95
C GLU A 9 -1.69 5.09 11.55
N LEU A 10 -2.32 4.44 10.56
CA LEU A 10 -2.31 4.89 9.19
C LEU A 10 -3.08 6.19 9.23
N ASP A 11 -2.34 7.28 9.17
CA ASP A 11 -2.89 8.61 9.28
C ASP A 11 -4.07 8.72 8.31
N ARG A 12 -5.17 9.26 8.83
CA ARG A 12 -6.49 9.31 8.20
C ARG A 12 -6.45 9.93 6.80
N GLU A 13 -5.38 10.66 6.51
CA GLU A 13 -5.15 11.39 5.26
C GLU A 13 -4.43 10.58 4.18
N SER A 14 -3.78 9.45 4.50
CA SER A 14 -3.00 8.64 3.53
C SER A 14 -3.87 7.73 2.64
N ALA A 15 -5.16 7.68 2.91
CA ALA A 15 -6.04 6.66 2.40
C ALA A 15 -7.40 7.30 2.07
N GLY A 16 -7.46 8.10 1.01
CA GLY A 16 -8.73 8.60 0.46
C GLY A 16 -9.59 7.49 -0.17
N TRP A 17 -9.78 6.38 0.55
CA TRP A 17 -10.65 5.23 0.23
C TRP A 17 -12.12 5.49 0.62
N GLY A 18 -12.53 6.75 0.65
CA GLY A 18 -13.94 7.16 0.59
C GLY A 18 -14.88 6.67 1.71
N THR A 19 -14.39 6.02 2.76
CA THR A 19 -15.27 5.45 3.81
C THR A 19 -14.79 5.84 5.21
N ARG A 20 -15.75 6.40 5.96
CA ARG A 20 -15.60 6.81 7.36
C ARG A 20 -15.67 5.56 8.24
N GLY A 21 -14.61 4.75 8.24
CA GLY A 21 -14.51 3.50 9.00
C GLY A 21 -13.06 3.22 9.42
N GLU A 22 -12.89 2.40 10.44
CA GLU A 22 -11.58 1.87 10.83
C GLU A 22 -11.07 0.96 9.71
N LEU A 23 -9.81 1.16 9.29
CA LEU A 23 -9.21 0.31 8.29
C LEU A 23 -8.84 -1.02 8.95
N GLU A 24 -9.51 -2.10 8.55
CA GLU A 24 -9.11 -3.43 9.01
C GLU A 24 -7.77 -3.83 8.37
N TYR A 25 -6.73 -3.93 9.20
CA TYR A 25 -5.40 -4.33 8.76
C TYR A 25 -5.21 -5.85 8.89
N HIS A 26 -5.11 -6.52 7.75
CA HIS A 26 -4.86 -7.97 7.65
C HIS A 26 -3.49 -8.20 7.00
N PRO A 27 -2.43 -8.51 7.77
CA PRO A 27 -1.10 -8.74 7.19
C PRO A 27 -1.09 -10.02 6.35
N VAL A 28 -0.51 -9.92 5.15
CA VAL A 28 -0.37 -11.03 4.19
C VAL A 28 1.09 -11.19 3.76
N ARG A 29 1.44 -12.35 3.20
CA ARG A 29 2.73 -12.52 2.51
C ARG A 29 2.70 -11.74 1.19
N PRO A 30 3.69 -10.88 0.90
CA PRO A 30 3.72 -10.10 -0.33
C PRO A 30 4.26 -10.96 -1.49
N ASP A 31 3.41 -11.80 -2.05
CA ASP A 31 3.78 -12.73 -3.14
C ASP A 31 3.19 -12.30 -4.51
N LEU A 32 2.32 -11.29 -4.53
CA LEU A 32 1.64 -10.81 -5.73
C LEU A 32 2.05 -9.38 -6.08
N VAL A 33 2.16 -9.09 -7.37
CA VAL A 33 2.42 -7.74 -7.91
C VAL A 33 1.12 -7.18 -8.50
N ALA A 34 0.79 -5.95 -8.13
CA ALA A 34 -0.36 -5.21 -8.68
C ALA A 34 0.09 -3.98 -9.45
N GLU A 35 -0.54 -3.76 -10.60
CA GLU A 35 -0.44 -2.51 -11.35
C GLU A 35 -1.54 -1.56 -10.87
N PHE A 36 -1.16 -0.31 -10.61
CA PHE A 36 -2.09 0.76 -10.21
C PHE A 36 -1.76 2.05 -10.95
N GLN A 37 -2.76 2.93 -11.04
CA GLN A 37 -2.62 4.30 -11.53
C GLN A 37 -2.55 5.27 -10.35
N ALA A 38 -1.56 6.15 -10.36
CA ALA A 38 -1.41 7.23 -9.38
C ALA A 38 -0.94 8.51 -10.09
N ASP A 39 -1.09 9.65 -9.40
CA ASP A 39 -0.32 10.84 -9.78
C ASP A 39 1.14 10.73 -9.28
N THR A 40 1.93 11.76 -9.56
CA THR A 40 3.36 11.80 -9.21
C THR A 40 3.64 12.40 -7.83
N ALA A 41 2.61 12.76 -7.05
CA ALA A 41 2.77 13.41 -5.76
C ALA A 41 3.11 12.38 -4.67
N ILE A 42 4.40 12.18 -4.45
CA ILE A 42 4.95 11.28 -3.43
C ILE A 42 5.56 12.11 -2.29
N ASP A 43 5.32 11.71 -1.04
CA ASP A 43 5.95 12.26 0.15
C ASP A 43 6.32 11.15 1.12
N ALA A 44 7.57 11.14 1.61
CA ALA A 44 8.12 10.09 2.47
C ALA A 44 7.86 8.65 1.97
N GLY A 45 7.87 8.42 0.65
CA GLY A 45 7.57 7.11 0.09
C GLY A 45 6.09 6.71 0.17
N LEU A 46 5.18 7.68 0.26
CA LEU A 46 3.73 7.47 0.21
C LEU A 46 3.11 8.34 -0.88
N TYR A 47 2.17 7.79 -1.66
CA TYR A 47 1.35 8.58 -2.55
C TYR A 47 0.41 9.46 -1.73
N ARG A 48 0.43 10.78 -1.99
CA ARG A 48 -0.44 11.73 -1.29
C ARG A 48 -1.91 11.59 -1.69
N ARG A 49 -2.20 10.96 -2.82
CA ARG A 49 -3.54 10.82 -3.38
C ARG A 49 -3.91 9.34 -3.55
N PRO A 50 -5.21 9.01 -3.49
CA PRO A 50 -5.66 7.64 -3.67
C PRO A 50 -5.20 7.08 -5.01
N VAL A 51 -4.61 5.88 -4.96
CA VAL A 51 -4.25 5.13 -6.16
C VAL A 51 -5.46 4.32 -6.64
N ARG A 52 -5.52 4.07 -7.95
CA ARG A 52 -6.54 3.19 -8.55
C ARG A 52 -5.90 1.88 -8.95
N PHE A 53 -6.34 0.78 -8.35
CA PHE A 53 -5.99 -0.57 -8.81
C PHE A 53 -6.39 -0.78 -10.27
N LEU A 54 -5.50 -1.37 -11.07
CA LEU A 54 -5.77 -1.73 -12.46
C LEU A 54 -5.87 -3.24 -12.63
N ARG A 55 -4.82 -3.99 -12.26
CA ARG A 55 -4.74 -5.45 -12.47
C ARG A 55 -3.63 -6.10 -11.65
N LEU A 56 -3.68 -7.42 -11.50
CA LEU A 56 -2.53 -8.21 -11.09
C LEU A 56 -1.56 -8.42 -12.27
N ARG A 57 -0.27 -8.53 -11.95
CA ARG A 57 0.82 -8.83 -12.89
C ARG A 57 1.28 -10.26 -12.66
N ASP A 58 0.57 -11.20 -13.25
CA ASP A 58 0.92 -12.63 -13.26
C ASP A 58 2.20 -12.93 -14.05
N ASP A 59 2.64 -11.97 -14.86
CA ASP A 59 3.91 -11.96 -15.58
C ASP A 59 5.12 -11.50 -14.74
N LEU A 60 4.92 -11.05 -13.50
CA LEU A 60 5.98 -10.53 -12.62
C LEU A 60 6.03 -11.22 -11.27
N THR A 61 7.25 -11.43 -10.78
CA THR A 61 7.53 -11.77 -9.38
C THR A 61 7.95 -10.52 -8.60
N VAL A 62 7.82 -10.59 -7.27
CA VAL A 62 8.15 -9.45 -6.40
C VAL A 62 9.62 -9.04 -6.46
N GLN A 63 10.53 -9.96 -6.81
CA GLN A 63 11.96 -9.68 -6.98
C GLN A 63 12.26 -8.87 -8.24
N GLN A 64 11.33 -8.79 -9.19
CA GLN A 64 11.48 -8.04 -10.44
C GLN A 64 10.99 -6.58 -10.32
N VAL A 65 10.37 -6.22 -9.19
CA VAL A 65 9.88 -4.86 -8.93
C VAL A 65 10.95 -4.09 -8.14
N ALA A 66 11.29 -2.90 -8.60
CA ALA A 66 12.22 -2.02 -7.88
C ALA A 66 11.65 -1.66 -6.49
N PRO A 67 12.47 -1.64 -5.43
CA PRO A 67 12.04 -1.15 -4.13
C PRO A 67 11.48 0.27 -4.25
N PHE A 68 10.34 0.51 -3.60
CA PHE A 68 9.72 1.84 -3.60
C PHE A 68 10.50 2.80 -2.68
N GLY A 69 10.86 3.99 -3.17
CA GLY A 69 11.38 5.08 -2.34
C GLY A 69 12.88 5.08 -2.02
N ILE A 70 13.72 4.45 -2.86
CA ILE A 70 15.19 4.63 -2.88
C ILE A 70 15.63 5.67 -3.92
#